data_AF-A0A3C0C2R4-F1
#
_entry.id   AF-A0A3C0C2R4-F1
#
_cell.length_a   1.000
_cell.length_b   1.000
_cell.length_c   1.000
_cell.angle_alpha   90.00
_cell.angle_beta   90.00
_cell.angle_gamma   90.00
#
_symmetry.space_group_name_H-M   'P 1'
#
loop_
_entity.id
_entity.type
_entity.pdbx_description
1 polymer ?
#
loop_
_entity_poly.entity_id
_entity_poly.type
_entity_poly.pdbx_seq_one_letter_code
_entity_poly.pdbx_strand_id
1 'polypeptide(L)'
;MNLVGWHMIDFIFIILGCYFVIRGCFRGFVGEILTLAGFFCSLYVSFKFSGKFGGFINAFLGINESVSQLIAIILVWLIIALVVAFIRKVMKGLLSAISLSGFDRVLGIFSGLLKTFIAVYVVLIGGLLLAPVVEPTWMTQSDIIRYAGRQWPEVKQILLDFDILPNAGSLPEGTLEQILRPYRTGESGPEGYVPNSGRTSIGTNLRKQEQTS
;
A
#
# COMPACT_ATOMS: atom_id res chain seq x y z
N MET A 1 19.34 7.44 -11.23
CA MET A 1 19.81 8.84 -11.39
C MET A 1 19.18 9.64 -10.27
N ASN A 2 19.97 10.06 -9.28
CA ASN A 2 19.51 10.86 -8.14
C ASN A 2 19.59 12.33 -8.56
N LEU A 3 18.47 12.88 -9.02
CA LEU A 3 18.36 14.29 -9.38
C LEU A 3 17.62 14.96 -8.24
N VAL A 4 18.34 15.72 -7.41
CA VAL A 4 17.85 16.26 -6.13
C VAL A 4 17.63 15.11 -5.13
N GLY A 5 17.61 15.34 -3.81
CA GLY A 5 17.51 14.27 -2.80
C GLY A 5 16.23 13.42 -2.80
N TRP A 6 15.50 13.37 -3.92
CA TRP A 6 14.20 12.73 -4.09
C TRP A 6 14.38 11.46 -4.94
N HIS A 7 13.83 10.35 -4.47
CA HIS A 7 13.96 9.06 -5.16
C HIS A 7 12.85 8.88 -6.21
N MET A 8 13.06 7.98 -7.18
CA MET A 8 12.07 7.71 -8.25
C MET A 8 10.67 7.38 -7.72
N ILE A 9 10.60 6.73 -6.56
CA ILE A 9 9.35 6.38 -5.89
C ILE A 9 8.57 7.65 -5.48
N ASP A 10 9.26 8.68 -5.03
CA ASP A 10 8.63 9.94 -4.63
C ASP A 10 7.99 10.63 -5.86
N PHE A 11 8.69 10.64 -6.99
CA PHE A 11 8.14 11.15 -8.25
C PHE A 11 6.91 10.36 -8.71
N ILE A 12 6.89 9.04 -8.55
CA ILE A 12 5.73 8.20 -8.88
C ILE A 12 4.52 8.62 -8.04
N PHE A 13 4.69 8.81 -6.73
CA PHE A 13 3.60 9.26 -5.86
C PHE A 13 3.12 10.67 -6.17
N ILE A 14 4.04 11.59 -6.48
CA ILE A 14 3.68 12.96 -6.88
C ILE A 14 2.87 12.94 -8.18
N ILE A 15 3.35 12.22 -9.20
CA ILE A 15 2.65 12.11 -10.49
C ILE A 15 1.28 11.48 -10.31
N LEU A 16 1.19 10.41 -9.52
CA LEU A 16 -0.06 9.72 -9.20
C LEU A 16 -1.03 10.66 -8.46
N GLY A 17 -0.52 11.44 -7.51
CA GLY A 17 -1.33 12.40 -6.75
C GLY A 17 -1.82 13.56 -7.61
N CYS A 18 -0.94 14.14 -8.43
CA CYS A 18 -1.32 15.14 -9.42
C CYS A 18 -2.41 14.59 -10.36
N TYR A 19 -2.26 13.35 -10.84
CA TYR A 19 -3.28 12.70 -11.67
C TYR A 19 -4.63 12.60 -10.96
N PHE A 20 -4.67 12.16 -9.70
CA PHE A 20 -5.92 12.06 -8.95
C PHE A 20 -6.57 13.41 -8.67
N VAL A 21 -5.78 14.42 -8.30
CA VAL A 21 -6.25 15.80 -8.05
C VAL A 21 -6.81 16.40 -9.33
N ILE A 22 -6.05 16.38 -10.43
CA ILE A 22 -6.46 16.93 -11.72
C ILE A 22 -7.74 16.24 -12.20
N ARG A 23 -7.80 14.91 -12.15
CA ARG A 23 -8.98 14.15 -12.56
C ARG A 23 -10.20 14.41 -11.67
N GLY A 24 -9.99 14.68 -10.38
CA GLY A 24 -11.05 15.07 -9.44
C GLY A 24 -11.64 16.44 -9.77
N CYS A 25 -10.80 17.41 -10.14
CA CYS A 25 -11.24 18.75 -10.55
C CYS A 25 -12.20 18.73 -11.75
N PHE A 26 -12.09 17.75 -12.65
CA PHE A 26 -12.90 17.66 -13.87
C PHE A 26 -14.22 16.87 -13.72
N ARG A 27 -14.54 16.31 -12.54
CA ARG A 27 -15.64 15.33 -12.40
C ARG A 27 -16.98 15.84 -11.85
N GLY A 28 -17.03 17.04 -11.31
CA GLY A 28 -18.23 17.59 -10.64
C GLY A 28 -18.47 16.98 -9.25
N PHE A 29 -19.22 17.66 -8.36
CA PHE A 29 -19.44 17.25 -6.96
C PHE A 29 -20.03 15.85 -6.82
N VAL A 30 -21.17 15.59 -7.50
CA VAL A 30 -21.87 14.31 -7.41
C VAL A 30 -21.00 13.17 -7.96
N GLY A 31 -20.34 13.40 -9.08
CA GLY A 31 -19.40 12.44 -9.67
C GLY A 31 -18.25 12.11 -8.72
N GLU A 32 -17.79 13.09 -7.95
CA GLU A 32 -16.69 12.92 -7.00
C GLU A 32 -17.13 12.17 -5.74
N ILE A 33 -18.31 12.47 -5.18
CA ILE A 33 -18.86 11.73 -4.03
C ILE A 33 -19.03 10.26 -4.37
N LEU A 34 -19.64 9.94 -5.51
CA LEU A 34 -19.73 8.55 -5.97
C LEU A 34 -18.33 7.94 -6.12
N THR A 35 -17.31 8.74 -6.49
CA THR A 35 -15.93 8.25 -6.76
C THR A 35 -15.28 7.86 -5.48
N LEU A 36 -15.43 8.72 -4.49
CA LEU A 36 -14.87 8.54 -3.19
C LEU A 36 -15.58 7.40 -2.44
N ALA A 37 -16.91 7.42 -2.39
CA ALA A 37 -17.70 6.35 -1.77
C ALA A 37 -17.40 4.98 -2.40
N GLY A 38 -17.32 4.95 -3.74
CA GLY A 38 -16.96 3.76 -4.48
C GLY A 38 -15.56 3.23 -4.18
N PHE A 39 -14.58 4.13 -4.10
CA PHE A 39 -13.19 3.80 -3.76
C PHE A 39 -13.06 3.26 -2.33
N PHE A 40 -13.69 3.90 -1.36
CA PHE A 40 -13.69 3.44 0.03
C PHE A 40 -14.40 2.10 0.18
N CYS A 41 -15.56 1.93 -0.47
CA CYS A 41 -16.30 0.68 -0.46
C CYS A 41 -15.47 -0.46 -1.06
N SER A 42 -14.84 -0.25 -2.22
CA SER A 42 -14.02 -1.28 -2.85
C SER A 42 -12.78 -1.64 -2.03
N LEU A 43 -12.16 -0.65 -1.37
CA LEU A 43 -11.01 -0.86 -0.51
C LEU A 43 -11.39 -1.62 0.77
N TYR A 44 -12.46 -1.21 1.45
CA TYR A 44 -12.96 -1.87 2.65
C TYR A 44 -13.36 -3.32 2.39
N VAL A 45 -14.12 -3.56 1.32
CA VAL A 45 -14.52 -4.92 0.93
C VAL A 45 -13.30 -5.76 0.55
N SER A 46 -12.34 -5.18 -0.17
CA SER A 46 -11.10 -5.87 -0.51
C SER A 46 -10.36 -6.36 0.73
N PHE A 47 -10.11 -5.50 1.71
CA PHE A 47 -9.39 -5.91 2.91
C PHE A 47 -10.18 -6.96 3.69
N LYS A 48 -11.48 -6.75 3.92
CA LYS A 48 -12.32 -7.68 4.68
C LYS A 48 -12.39 -9.09 4.07
N PHE A 49 -12.46 -9.19 2.74
CA PHE A 49 -12.55 -10.47 2.05
C PHE A 49 -11.18 -11.07 1.70
N SER A 50 -10.11 -10.30 1.77
CA SER A 50 -8.77 -10.75 1.40
C SER A 50 -8.27 -11.96 2.19
N GLY A 51 -8.66 -12.12 3.46
CA GLY A 51 -8.25 -13.27 4.27
C GLY A 51 -8.80 -14.60 3.73
N LYS A 52 -10.09 -14.63 3.37
CA LYS A 52 -10.72 -15.84 2.80
C LYS A 52 -10.17 -16.19 1.43
N PHE A 53 -10.04 -15.18 0.56
CA PHE A 53 -9.48 -15.38 -0.78
C PHE A 53 -7.98 -15.66 -0.75
N GLY A 54 -7.24 -15.09 0.20
CA GLY A 54 -5.81 -15.35 0.41
C GLY A 54 -5.55 -16.79 0.85
N GLY A 55 -6.38 -17.35 1.72
CA GLY A 55 -6.32 -18.78 2.07
C GLY A 55 -6.56 -19.68 0.85
N PHE A 56 -7.54 -19.33 0.01
CA PHE A 56 -7.79 -20.06 -1.25
C PHE A 56 -6.61 -19.98 -2.21
N ILE A 57 -6.07 -18.78 -2.47
CA ILE A 57 -4.92 -18.61 -3.37
C ILE A 57 -3.68 -19.35 -2.86
N ASN A 58 -3.46 -19.36 -1.54
CA ASN A 58 -2.35 -20.07 -0.91
C ASN A 58 -2.51 -21.59 -1.09
N ALA A 59 -3.70 -22.13 -0.86
CA ALA A 59 -3.98 -23.56 -1.05
C ALA A 59 -3.83 -24.01 -2.51
N PHE A 60 -4.16 -23.15 -3.48
CA PHE A 60 -4.06 -23.48 -4.90
C PHE A 60 -2.65 -23.31 -5.49
N LEU A 61 -1.94 -22.25 -5.10
CA LEU A 61 -0.62 -21.92 -5.69
C LEU A 61 0.57 -22.35 -4.81
N GLY A 62 0.35 -22.69 -3.54
CA GLY A 62 1.40 -23.07 -2.60
C GLY A 62 2.41 -21.95 -2.30
N ILE A 63 2.06 -20.69 -2.55
CA ILE A 63 2.92 -19.51 -2.34
C ILE A 63 2.81 -19.00 -0.91
N ASN A 64 3.77 -18.18 -0.46
CA ASN A 64 3.77 -17.59 0.88
C ASN A 64 2.43 -16.88 1.21
N GLU A 65 1.95 -17.05 2.45
CA GLU A 65 0.66 -16.53 2.91
C GLU A 65 0.53 -15.01 2.74
N SER A 66 1.58 -14.24 3.03
CA SER A 66 1.57 -12.78 2.89
C SER A 66 1.48 -12.33 1.43
N VAL A 67 2.11 -13.07 0.51
CA VAL A 67 2.02 -12.80 -0.94
C VAL A 67 0.62 -13.13 -1.44
N SER A 68 0.09 -14.27 -1.00
CA SER A 68 -1.27 -14.71 -1.35
C SER A 68 -2.33 -13.70 -0.90
N GLN A 69 -2.21 -13.20 0.34
CA GLN A 69 -3.08 -12.17 0.87
C GLN A 69 -2.98 -10.87 0.07
N LEU A 70 -1.78 -10.42 -0.30
CA LEU A 70 -1.61 -9.22 -1.13
C LEU A 70 -2.28 -9.37 -2.50
N ILE A 71 -2.11 -10.52 -3.15
CA ILE A 71 -2.76 -10.82 -4.42
C ILE A 71 -4.29 -10.81 -4.26
N ALA A 72 -4.81 -11.40 -3.19
CA ALA A 72 -6.24 -11.41 -2.89
C ALA A 72 -6.79 -9.98 -2.70
N ILE A 73 -6.08 -9.11 -1.96
CA ILE A 73 -6.45 -7.69 -1.79
C ILE A 73 -6.58 -7.03 -3.17
N ILE A 74 -5.56 -7.16 -4.02
CA ILE A 74 -5.51 -6.51 -5.34
C ILE A 74 -6.65 -7.02 -6.24
N LEU A 75 -6.85 -8.33 -6.29
CA LEU A 75 -7.89 -8.95 -7.13
C LEU A 75 -9.29 -8.55 -6.69
N VAL A 76 -9.60 -8.64 -5.40
CA VAL A 76 -10.93 -8.27 -4.88
C VAL A 76 -11.17 -6.77 -5.07
N TRP A 77 -10.16 -5.93 -4.80
CA TRP A 77 -10.28 -4.49 -5.01
C TRP A 77 -10.58 -4.16 -6.48
N LEU A 78 -9.88 -4.80 -7.42
CA LEU A 78 -10.08 -4.59 -8.85
C LEU A 78 -11.50 -4.98 -9.30
N ILE A 79 -11.99 -6.14 -8.86
CA ILE A 79 -13.33 -6.63 -9.20
C ILE A 79 -14.40 -5.66 -8.67
N ILE A 80 -14.33 -5.29 -7.39
CA ILE A 80 -15.32 -4.40 -6.78
C ILE A 80 -15.23 -2.99 -7.38
N ALA A 81 -14.01 -2.49 -7.62
CA ALA A 81 -13.81 -1.19 -8.26
C ALA A 81 -14.41 -1.15 -9.68
N LEU A 82 -14.32 -2.25 -10.43
CA LEU A 82 -14.92 -2.36 -11.76
C LEU A 82 -16.46 -2.33 -11.70
N VAL A 83 -17.05 -3.08 -10.76
CA VAL A 83 -18.51 -3.08 -10.53
C VAL A 83 -19.01 -1.68 -10.15
N VAL A 84 -18.33 -1.03 -9.20
CA VAL A 84 -18.63 0.34 -8.78
C VAL A 84 -18.47 1.34 -9.92
N ALA A 85 -17.43 1.19 -10.75
CA ALA A 85 -17.22 2.05 -11.91
C ALA A 85 -18.34 1.90 -12.95
N PHE A 86 -18.84 0.68 -13.13
CA PHE A 86 -20.00 0.41 -13.99
C PHE A 86 -21.26 1.08 -13.46
N ILE A 87 -21.58 0.89 -12.17
CA ILE A 87 -22.74 1.52 -11.51
C ILE A 87 -22.68 3.04 -11.63
N ARG A 88 -21.51 3.63 -11.35
CA ARG A 88 -21.28 5.07 -11.52
C ARG A 88 -21.57 5.55 -12.93
N LYS A 89 -21.15 4.80 -13.97
CA LYS A 89 -21.36 5.20 -15.36
C LYS A 89 -22.84 5.30 -15.69
N VAL A 90 -23.63 4.33 -15.20
CA VAL A 90 -25.09 4.33 -15.33
C VAL A 90 -25.70 5.52 -14.58
N MET A 91 -25.31 5.74 -13.33
CA MET A 91 -25.79 6.85 -12.50
C MET A 91 -25.46 8.24 -13.07
N LYS A 92 -24.27 8.39 -13.68
CA LYS A 92 -23.85 9.67 -14.26
C LYS A 92 -24.75 10.11 -15.42
N GLY A 93 -25.34 9.17 -16.16
CA GLY A 93 -26.33 9.47 -17.19
C GLY A 93 -27.63 10.07 -16.64
N LEU A 94 -27.96 9.77 -15.38
CA LEU A 94 -29.19 10.20 -14.72
C LEU A 94 -29.04 11.53 -13.95
N LEU A 95 -27.81 11.87 -13.57
CA LEU A 95 -27.46 13.00 -12.68
C LEU A 95 -26.87 14.20 -13.43
N SER A 96 -26.97 14.25 -14.76
CA SER A 96 -26.31 15.24 -15.63
C SER A 96 -26.74 16.70 -15.41
N ALA A 97 -27.73 16.95 -14.56
CA ALA A 97 -28.39 18.25 -14.41
C ALA A 97 -27.95 19.12 -13.21
N ILE A 98 -27.06 18.64 -12.33
CA ILE A 98 -26.66 19.39 -11.12
C ILE A 98 -25.17 19.75 -11.20
N SER A 99 -24.86 20.91 -11.80
CA SER A 99 -23.51 21.48 -11.82
C SER A 99 -23.41 22.67 -10.87
N LEU A 100 -22.67 22.53 -9.77
CA LEU A 100 -22.33 23.61 -8.83
C LEU A 100 -20.83 23.94 -9.01
N SER A 101 -20.54 24.61 -10.13
CA SER A 101 -19.23 24.80 -10.77
C SER A 101 -18.03 25.20 -9.86
N GLY A 102 -18.28 25.83 -8.70
CA GLY A 102 -17.25 26.24 -7.75
C GLY A 102 -16.90 25.19 -6.68
N PHE A 103 -17.90 24.65 -5.99
CA PHE A 103 -17.69 23.67 -4.90
C PHE A 103 -17.21 22.31 -5.45
N ASP A 104 -17.59 22.01 -6.68
CA ASP A 104 -17.18 20.84 -7.46
C ASP A 104 -15.65 20.65 -7.50
N ARG A 105 -14.88 21.74 -7.60
CA ARG A 105 -13.41 21.68 -7.75
C ARG A 105 -12.69 21.42 -6.43
N VAL A 106 -13.15 22.03 -5.33
CA VAL A 106 -12.53 21.87 -4.01
C VAL A 106 -12.67 20.43 -3.52
N LEU A 107 -13.85 19.82 -3.69
CA LEU A 107 -14.02 18.39 -3.40
C LEU A 107 -13.19 17.50 -4.32
N GLY A 108 -13.03 17.87 -5.59
CA GLY A 108 -12.14 17.20 -6.52
C GLY A 108 -10.70 17.14 -6.01
N ILE A 109 -10.17 18.28 -5.54
CA ILE A 109 -8.83 18.38 -4.96
C ILE A 109 -8.74 17.53 -3.69
N PHE A 110 -9.67 17.72 -2.75
CA PHE A 110 -9.68 17.01 -1.47
C PHE A 110 -9.73 15.48 -1.67
N SER A 111 -10.62 15.02 -2.54
CA SER A 111 -10.75 13.60 -2.89
C SER A 111 -9.48 13.06 -3.56
N GLY A 112 -8.84 13.84 -4.43
CA GLY A 112 -7.57 13.45 -5.04
C GLY A 112 -6.45 13.30 -4.02
N LEU A 113 -6.32 14.24 -3.10
CA LEU A 113 -5.36 14.19 -1.99
C LEU A 113 -5.63 12.98 -1.09
N LEU A 114 -6.88 12.76 -0.71
CA LEU A 114 -7.28 11.65 0.16
C LEU A 114 -6.95 10.28 -0.47
N LYS A 115 -7.23 10.10 -1.77
CA LYS A 115 -6.85 8.88 -2.50
C LYS A 115 -5.33 8.70 -2.57
N THR A 116 -4.58 9.79 -2.72
CA THR A 116 -3.12 9.76 -2.76
C THR A 116 -2.56 9.33 -1.41
N PHE A 117 -3.07 9.91 -0.32
CA PHE A 117 -2.71 9.53 1.05
C PHE A 117 -2.96 8.04 1.27
N ILE A 118 -4.15 7.55 0.92
CA ILE A 118 -4.51 6.13 1.05
C ILE A 118 -3.60 5.25 0.19
N ALA A 119 -3.30 5.65 -1.05
CA ALA A 119 -2.41 4.90 -1.94
C ALA A 119 -1.01 4.73 -1.35
N VAL A 120 -0.46 5.76 -0.68
CA VAL A 120 0.83 5.66 0.02
C VAL A 120 0.80 4.57 1.09
N TYR A 121 -0.24 4.54 1.94
CA TYR A 121 -0.36 3.51 2.98
C TYR A 121 -0.61 2.11 2.40
N VAL A 122 -1.38 1.99 1.33
CA VAL A 122 -1.58 0.70 0.64
C VAL A 122 -0.24 0.16 0.13
N VAL A 123 0.60 1.02 -0.46
CA VAL A 123 1.94 0.62 -0.92
C VAL A 123 2.85 0.28 0.27
N LEU A 124 2.79 1.03 1.37
CA LEU A 124 3.55 0.73 2.58
C LEU A 124 3.16 -0.62 3.17
N ILE A 125 1.86 -0.90 3.31
CA ILE A 125 1.34 -2.19 3.79
C ILE A 125 1.76 -3.30 2.83
N GLY A 126 1.62 -3.11 1.52
CA GLY A 126 2.05 -4.09 0.52
C GLY A 126 3.55 -4.36 0.59
N GLY A 127 4.37 -3.34 0.79
CA GLY A 127 5.81 -3.49 0.97
C GLY A 127 6.16 -4.23 2.26
N LEU A 128 5.41 -4.01 3.34
CA LEU A 128 5.59 -4.70 4.61
C LEU A 128 5.14 -6.16 4.54
N LEU A 129 4.05 -6.46 3.83
CA LEU A 129 3.60 -7.82 3.54
C LEU A 129 4.57 -8.58 2.63
N LEU A 130 5.23 -7.87 1.69
CA LEU A 130 6.25 -8.45 0.82
C LEU A 130 7.62 -8.51 1.48
N ALA A 131 7.84 -7.80 2.58
CA ALA A 131 9.14 -7.73 3.22
C ALA A 131 9.76 -9.12 3.52
N PRO A 132 9.01 -10.16 3.95
CA PRO A 132 9.60 -11.50 4.16
C PRO A 132 10.17 -12.13 2.88
N VAL A 133 9.67 -11.70 1.72
CA VAL A 133 10.01 -12.24 0.39
C VAL A 133 10.98 -11.34 -0.37
N VAL A 134 10.86 -10.03 -0.20
CA VAL A 134 11.62 -9.00 -0.90
C VAL A 134 12.22 -8.04 0.13
N GLU A 135 13.54 -7.87 0.10
CA GLU A 135 14.22 -6.93 1.00
C GLU A 135 13.61 -5.53 0.88
N PRO A 136 13.13 -4.94 1.99
CA PRO A 136 12.41 -3.68 2.00
C PRO A 136 13.32 -2.45 1.83
N THR A 137 14.53 -2.61 1.30
CA THR A 137 15.54 -1.54 1.18
C THR A 137 15.03 -0.34 0.36
N TRP A 138 14.18 -0.59 -0.64
CA TRP A 138 13.52 0.43 -1.46
C TRP A 138 12.59 1.37 -0.66
N MET A 139 12.03 0.91 0.46
CA MET A 139 11.17 1.74 1.32
C MET A 139 11.95 2.80 2.09
N THR A 140 13.22 2.53 2.40
CA THR A 140 14.10 3.49 3.10
C THR A 140 14.61 4.60 2.20
N GLN A 141 14.56 4.39 0.88
CA GLN A 141 14.98 5.37 -0.10
C GLN A 141 13.92 6.48 -0.26
N SER A 142 12.62 6.18 -0.13
CA SER A 142 11.57 7.18 -0.33
C SER A 142 11.31 8.02 0.92
N ASP A 143 11.44 9.34 0.81
CA ASP A 143 11.10 10.27 1.90
C ASP A 143 9.60 10.24 2.22
N ILE A 144 8.75 10.05 1.22
CA ILE A 144 7.30 9.94 1.40
C ILE A 144 6.95 8.70 2.23
N ILE A 145 7.55 7.55 1.90
CA ILE A 145 7.32 6.31 2.65
C ILE A 145 7.88 6.41 4.06
N ARG A 146 9.04 7.03 4.26
CA ARG A 146 9.60 7.28 5.60
C ARG A 146 8.71 8.18 6.45
N TYR A 147 8.17 9.24 5.86
CA TYR A 147 7.25 10.14 6.55
C TYR A 147 5.96 9.42 6.95
N ALA A 148 5.33 8.68 6.02
CA ALA A 148 4.17 7.84 6.32
C ALA A 148 4.49 6.76 7.37
N GLY A 149 5.70 6.20 7.30
CA GLY A 149 6.21 5.20 8.22
C GLY A 149 6.40 5.68 9.66
N ARG A 150 6.52 7.00 9.88
CA ARG A 150 6.52 7.58 11.23
C ARG A 150 5.14 7.53 11.87
N GLN A 151 4.09 7.65 11.06
CA GLN A 151 2.68 7.58 11.47
C GLN A 151 2.15 6.14 11.51
N TRP A 152 2.96 5.16 11.10
CA TRP A 152 2.59 3.75 11.06
C TRP A 152 1.96 3.21 12.36
N PRO A 153 2.46 3.54 13.58
CA PRO A 153 1.85 3.03 14.81
C PRO A 153 0.38 3.42 14.95
N GLU A 154 0.04 4.68 14.65
CA GLU A 154 -1.33 5.18 14.71
C GLU A 154 -2.21 4.50 13.66
N VAL A 155 -1.67 4.37 12.44
CA VAL A 155 -2.38 3.69 11.35
C VAL A 155 -2.62 2.21 11.67
N LYS A 156 -1.63 1.50 12.23
CA LYS A 156 -1.79 0.10 12.66
C LYS A 156 -2.89 -0.03 13.71
N GLN A 157 -2.95 0.86 14.70
CA GLN A 157 -4.01 0.85 15.70
C GLN A 157 -5.39 1.05 15.08
N ILE A 158 -5.54 2.00 14.15
CA ILE A 158 -6.80 2.18 13.42
C ILE A 158 -7.15 0.91 12.61
N LEU A 159 -6.17 0.26 11.98
CA LEU A 159 -6.41 -0.99 11.26
C LEU A 159 -6.92 -2.11 12.19
N LEU A 160 -6.40 -2.18 13.42
CA LEU A 160 -6.80 -3.16 14.43
C LEU A 160 -8.18 -2.84 15.03
N ASP A 161 -8.40 -1.59 15.45
CA ASP A 161 -9.65 -1.16 16.09
C ASP A 161 -10.86 -1.36 15.19
N PHE A 162 -10.68 -1.14 13.89
CA PHE A 162 -11.76 -1.27 12.90
C PHE A 162 -11.78 -2.63 12.19
N ASP A 163 -10.93 -3.59 12.59
CA ASP A 163 -10.77 -4.91 11.95
C ASP A 163 -10.68 -4.80 10.41
N ILE A 164 -9.92 -3.81 9.93
CA ILE A 164 -9.89 -3.45 8.51
C ILE A 164 -9.16 -4.54 7.73
N LEU A 165 -8.00 -4.95 8.23
CA LEU A 165 -7.12 -5.90 7.56
C LEU A 165 -7.07 -7.22 8.36
N PRO A 166 -7.42 -8.36 7.74
CA PRO A 166 -7.25 -9.65 8.38
C PRO A 166 -5.76 -9.87 8.64
N ASN A 167 -5.44 -10.43 9.81
CA ASN A 167 -4.06 -10.58 10.28
C ASN A 167 -3.31 -9.26 10.49
N ALA A 168 -3.99 -8.11 10.68
CA ALA A 168 -3.33 -6.85 11.05
C ALA A 168 -2.43 -6.99 12.29
N GLY A 169 -2.76 -7.92 13.19
CA GLY A 169 -1.95 -8.25 14.37
C GLY A 169 -0.55 -8.78 14.04
N SER A 170 -0.37 -9.43 12.88
CA SER A 170 0.93 -9.97 12.47
C SER A 170 1.85 -8.91 11.83
N LEU A 171 1.36 -7.68 11.64
CA LEU A 171 2.18 -6.60 11.10
C LEU A 171 3.15 -6.06 12.16
N PRO A 172 4.40 -5.71 11.79
CA PRO A 172 5.39 -5.16 12.71
C PRO A 172 4.94 -3.94 13.49
N GLU A 173 5.34 -3.89 14.76
CA GLU A 173 5.16 -2.75 15.66
C GLU A 173 6.32 -1.76 15.56
N GLY A 174 6.07 -0.52 16.00
CA GLY A 174 7.05 0.56 15.98
C GLY A 174 7.00 1.39 14.70
N THR A 175 7.91 2.35 14.57
CA THR A 175 7.99 3.17 13.35
C THR A 175 8.69 2.41 12.24
N LEU A 176 8.49 2.83 10.99
CA LEU A 176 9.19 2.22 9.85
C LEU A 176 10.72 2.26 10.01
N GLU A 177 11.28 3.27 10.68
CA GLU A 177 12.72 3.31 10.97
C GLU A 177 13.16 2.21 11.94
N GLN A 178 12.34 1.87 12.93
CA GLN A 178 12.59 0.76 13.85
C GLN A 178 12.42 -0.59 13.14
N ILE A 179 11.34 -0.72 12.36
CA ILE A 179 11.02 -1.93 11.58
C ILE A 179 12.12 -2.22 10.56
N LEU A 180 12.64 -1.19 9.89
CA LEU A 180 13.62 -1.35 8.79
C LEU A 180 15.08 -1.29 9.26
N ARG A 181 15.36 -0.98 10.53
CA ARG A 181 16.71 -0.91 11.09
C ARG A 181 17.50 -2.22 10.87
N PRO A 182 16.94 -3.42 11.11
CA PRO A 182 17.68 -4.68 10.93
C PRO A 182 18.17 -4.90 9.50
N TYR A 183 17.38 -4.59 8.47
CA TYR A 183 17.82 -4.74 7.06
C TYR A 183 18.95 -3.76 6.70
N ARG A 184 19.06 -2.64 7.42
CA ARG A 184 20.16 -1.68 7.22
C ARG A 184 21.45 -2.18 7.87
N THR A 185 21.36 -2.91 8.97
CA THR A 185 22.50 -3.47 9.71
C THR A 185 22.88 -4.87 9.27
N GLY A 186 22.11 -5.50 8.37
CA GLY A 186 22.34 -6.87 7.91
C GLY A 186 21.86 -7.94 8.89
N GLU A 187 21.03 -7.55 9.86
CA GLU A 187 20.42 -8.43 10.85
C GLU A 187 19.09 -8.97 10.34
N SER A 188 18.73 -10.20 10.74
CA SER A 188 17.40 -10.74 10.51
C SER A 188 16.36 -9.84 11.19
N GLY A 189 15.27 -9.53 10.49
CA GLY A 189 14.19 -8.68 11.00
C GLY A 189 13.54 -9.21 12.29
N PRO A 190 12.54 -8.51 12.85
CA PRO A 190 11.95 -8.84 14.16
C PRO A 190 11.47 -10.31 14.29
N GLU A 191 11.44 -10.88 15.50
CA GLU A 191 11.05 -12.29 15.70
C GLU A 191 9.66 -12.62 15.12
N GLY A 192 9.53 -13.75 14.42
CA GLY A 192 8.36 -14.11 13.61
C GLY A 192 8.43 -13.64 12.15
N TYR A 193 9.44 -12.86 11.82
CA TYR A 193 9.76 -12.37 10.49
C TYR A 193 11.13 -12.94 10.09
N VAL A 194 11.17 -13.89 9.16
CA VAL A 194 12.41 -14.58 8.74
C VAL A 194 12.80 -14.09 7.35
N PRO A 195 13.77 -13.17 7.21
CA PRO A 195 14.35 -12.87 5.90
C PRO A 195 15.21 -14.06 5.46
N ASN A 196 15.09 -14.42 4.19
CA ASN A 196 15.84 -15.51 3.56
C ASN A 196 17.35 -15.38 3.85
N SER A 197 17.90 -16.28 4.67
CA SER A 197 19.32 -16.38 5.05
C SER A 197 20.22 -16.90 3.92
N GLY A 198 19.85 -16.65 2.65
CA GLY A 198 20.47 -17.25 1.48
C GLY A 198 21.66 -16.49 0.89
N ARG A 199 22.00 -15.28 1.36
CA ARG A 199 23.12 -14.49 0.80
C ARG A 199 24.23 -14.12 1.79
N THR A 200 23.95 -14.08 3.08
CA THR A 200 24.94 -13.63 4.07
C THR A 200 25.96 -14.71 4.44
N SER A 201 25.68 -15.99 4.16
CA SER A 201 26.56 -17.13 4.49
C SER A 201 27.81 -17.22 3.62
N ILE A 202 27.84 -16.58 2.45
CA ILE A 202 28.98 -16.67 1.51
C ILE A 202 30.13 -15.74 1.94
N GLY A 203 29.82 -14.55 2.47
CA GLY A 203 30.85 -13.58 2.86
C GLY A 203 31.63 -13.97 4.13
N THR A 204 30.98 -14.66 5.07
CA THR A 204 31.62 -15.03 6.35
C THR A 204 32.54 -16.25 6.22
N ASN A 205 32.26 -17.17 5.29
CA ASN A 205 33.08 -18.36 5.08
C ASN A 205 34.40 -18.05 4.38
N LEU A 206 34.43 -17.06 3.46
CA LEU A 206 35.65 -16.65 2.77
C LEU A 206 36.66 -16.01 3.73
N ARG A 207 36.19 -15.21 4.69
CA ARG A 207 37.06 -14.56 5.69
C ARG A 207 37.66 -15.54 6.71
N LYS A 208 36.97 -16.66 6.98
CA LYS A 208 37.49 -17.72 7.86
C LYS A 208 38.55 -18.59 7.15
N GLN A 209 38.45 -18.77 5.84
CA GLN A 209 39.42 -19.54 5.04
C GLN A 209 40.74 -18.77 4.86
N GLU A 210 40.69 -17.44 4.68
CA GLU A 210 41.91 -16.61 4.60
C GLU A 210 42.66 -16.45 5.93
N GLN A 211 42.00 -16.67 7.07
CA GLN A 211 42.66 -16.63 8.38
C GLN A 211 43.20 -17.99 8.84
N THR A 212 42.99 -19.06 8.06
CA THR A 212 43.45 -20.42 8.38
C THR A 212 44.41 -21.01 7.34
N SER A 213 44.93 -20.19 6.41
CA SER A 213 46.02 -20.54 5.48
C SER A 213 47.29 -19.77 5.78
#